data_AF-A0A060C920-F1
#
_entry.id   AF-A0A060C920-F1
#
_cell.length_a   1.000
_cell.length_b   1.000
_cell.length_c   1.000
_cell.angle_alpha   90.00
_cell.angle_beta   90.00
_cell.angle_gamma   90.00
#
_symmetry.space_group_name_H-M   'P 1'
#
loop_
_entity.id
_entity.type
_entity.pdbx_description
1 polymer ?
#
loop_
_entity_poly.entity_id
_entity_poly.type
_entity_poly.pdbx_seq_one_letter_code
_entity_poly.pdbx_strand_id
1 'polypeptide(L)'
;STTQHLKDWAAVYTPSVSDRIRHYSGERPLFDTANVDEEIARALSRRVDLKSGGYLIIDQTEALTTIDVNTGGYVGGRNFDDTIFKTNLEAAVAIARQLRLRNLGGIIIIDFIDMDDAEHREAVLAELGK
;
A
#
# COMPACT_ATOMS: atom_id res chain seq x y z
N SER A 1 -23.58 16.03 -16.62
CA SER A 1 -22.11 15.95 -16.45
C SER A 1 -21.79 15.06 -15.26
N THR A 2 -20.57 14.49 -15.16
CA THR A 2 -20.17 13.62 -14.04
C THR A 2 -20.41 14.28 -12.67
N THR A 3 -20.14 15.59 -12.55
CA THR A 3 -20.41 16.34 -11.31
C THR A 3 -21.89 16.38 -10.95
N GLN A 4 -22.80 16.52 -11.91
CA GLN A 4 -24.24 16.52 -11.63
C GLN A 4 -24.70 15.14 -11.14
N HIS A 5 -24.28 14.06 -11.80
CA HIS A 5 -24.61 12.70 -11.37
C HIS A 5 -24.10 12.40 -9.95
N LEU A 6 -22.89 12.87 -9.60
CA LEU A 6 -22.34 12.72 -8.25
C LEU A 6 -23.13 13.51 -7.20
N LYS A 7 -23.62 14.72 -7.54
CA LYS A 7 -24.48 15.51 -6.64
C LYS A 7 -25.84 14.84 -6.42
N ASP A 8 -26.45 14.34 -7.48
CA ASP A 8 -27.74 13.64 -7.39
C ASP A 8 -27.61 12.36 -6.55
N TRP A 9 -26.52 11.59 -6.75
CA TRP A 9 -26.19 10.42 -5.92
C TRP A 9 -25.97 10.80 -4.45
N ALA A 10 -25.16 11.83 -4.18
CA ALA A 10 -24.88 12.26 -2.82
C ALA A 10 -26.13 12.76 -2.09
N ALA A 11 -27.02 13.46 -2.79
CA ALA A 11 -28.30 13.91 -2.22
C ALA A 11 -29.17 12.75 -1.71
N VAL A 12 -29.08 11.58 -2.33
CA VAL A 12 -29.86 10.38 -1.93
C VAL A 12 -29.14 9.57 -0.86
N TYR A 13 -27.83 9.31 -1.04
CA TYR A 13 -27.11 8.31 -0.24
C TYR A 13 -26.15 8.89 0.79
N THR A 14 -25.65 10.12 0.60
CA THR A 14 -24.70 10.74 1.54
C THR A 14 -24.84 12.27 1.54
N PRO A 15 -25.95 12.83 2.07
CA PRO A 15 -26.23 14.26 1.96
C PRO A 15 -25.14 15.15 2.57
N SER A 16 -24.46 14.65 3.62
CA SER A 16 -23.39 15.36 4.33
C SER A 16 -22.14 15.66 3.48
N VAL A 17 -21.95 14.99 2.35
CA VAL A 17 -20.82 15.27 1.44
C VAL A 17 -21.21 16.07 0.20
N SER A 18 -22.50 16.36 -0.01
CA SER A 18 -22.99 17.05 -1.22
C SER A 18 -22.30 18.40 -1.43
N ASP A 19 -22.14 19.18 -0.37
CA ASP A 19 -21.48 20.51 -0.41
C ASP A 19 -19.97 20.44 -0.68
N ARG A 20 -19.37 19.26 -0.58
CA ARG A 20 -17.95 19.01 -0.86
C ARG A 20 -17.70 18.72 -2.35
N ILE A 21 -18.75 18.44 -3.14
CA ILE A 21 -18.64 18.09 -4.56
C ILE A 21 -18.60 19.37 -5.40
N ARG A 22 -17.46 19.64 -6.03
CA ARG A 22 -17.24 20.83 -6.87
C ARG A 22 -16.76 20.43 -8.25
N HIS A 23 -17.30 21.10 -9.28
CA HIS A 23 -16.80 20.95 -10.64
C HIS A 23 -15.44 21.65 -10.73
N TYR A 24 -14.41 20.91 -11.11
CA TYR A 24 -13.11 21.48 -11.41
C TYR A 24 -13.09 21.94 -12.87
N SER A 25 -12.77 23.21 -13.11
CA SER A 25 -12.72 23.83 -14.44
C SER A 25 -11.41 24.56 -14.70
N GLY A 26 -10.32 24.10 -14.08
CA GLY A 26 -8.98 24.64 -14.35
C GLY A 26 -8.50 24.27 -15.75
N GLU A 27 -7.59 25.08 -16.31
CA GLU A 27 -6.99 24.83 -17.62
C GLU A 27 -6.07 23.60 -17.65
N ARG A 28 -5.46 23.27 -16.50
CA ARG A 28 -4.63 22.06 -16.32
C ARG A 28 -5.48 20.95 -15.73
N PRO A 29 -5.31 19.68 -16.12
CA PRO A 29 -5.98 18.55 -15.49
C PRO A 29 -5.78 18.52 -13.97
N LEU A 30 -6.80 18.07 -13.23
CA LEU A 30 -6.79 18.09 -11.76
C LEU A 30 -5.61 17.29 -11.17
N PHE A 31 -5.26 16.14 -11.76
CA PHE A 31 -4.18 15.28 -11.27
C PHE A 31 -2.78 15.85 -11.50
N ASP A 32 -2.57 16.57 -12.61
CA ASP A 32 -1.33 17.28 -12.91
C ASP A 32 -1.00 18.35 -11.87
N THR A 33 -2.00 18.92 -11.19
CA THR A 33 -1.78 19.96 -10.16
C THR A 33 -1.28 19.43 -8.82
N ALA A 34 -1.28 18.10 -8.62
CA ALA A 34 -0.99 17.49 -7.33
C ALA A 34 -0.01 16.30 -7.40
N ASN A 35 0.78 16.17 -8.48
CA ASN A 35 1.69 15.03 -8.74
C ASN A 35 1.04 13.66 -8.53
N VAL A 36 -0.27 13.56 -8.76
CA VAL A 36 -1.02 12.33 -8.45
C VAL A 36 -0.59 11.20 -9.38
N ASP A 37 -0.28 11.50 -10.64
CA ASP A 37 0.12 10.49 -11.62
C ASP A 37 1.45 9.81 -11.26
N GLU A 38 2.42 10.57 -10.74
CA GLU A 38 3.69 10.02 -10.25
C GLU A 38 3.46 9.11 -9.04
N GLU A 39 2.59 9.54 -8.11
CA GLU A 39 2.25 8.74 -6.93
C GLU A 39 1.45 7.48 -7.30
N ILE A 40 0.55 7.55 -8.29
CA ILE A 40 -0.16 6.38 -8.84
C ILE A 40 0.84 5.43 -9.50
N ALA A 41 1.71 5.93 -10.37
CA ALA A 41 2.72 5.13 -11.04
C ALA A 41 3.65 4.43 -10.04
N ARG A 42 4.09 5.14 -9.00
CA ARG A 42 4.87 4.58 -7.89
C ARG A 42 4.07 3.54 -7.11
N ALA A 43 2.79 3.80 -6.84
CA ALA A 43 1.91 2.86 -6.13
C ALA A 43 1.64 1.58 -6.94
N LEU A 44 1.71 1.62 -8.26
CA LEU A 44 1.54 0.47 -9.16
C LEU A 44 2.87 -0.22 -9.54
N SER A 45 4.01 0.41 -9.25
CA SER A 45 5.35 -0.14 -9.50
C SER A 45 5.52 -1.54 -8.91
N ARG A 46 6.17 -2.45 -9.64
CA ARG A 46 6.51 -3.80 -9.13
C ARG A 46 7.27 -3.75 -7.79
N ARG A 47 8.14 -2.76 -7.62
CA ARG A 47 8.92 -2.53 -6.39
C ARG A 47 8.30 -1.43 -5.53
N VAL A 48 8.17 -1.69 -4.24
CA VAL A 48 7.69 -0.72 -3.23
C VAL A 48 8.76 -0.55 -2.16
N ASP A 49 9.37 0.63 -2.08
CA ASP A 49 10.37 0.92 -1.05
C ASP A 49 9.74 1.12 0.33
N LEU A 50 10.41 0.61 1.35
CA LEU A 50 10.11 0.80 2.77
C LEU A 50 10.95 1.96 3.32
N LYS A 51 10.46 2.66 4.34
CA LYS A 51 11.13 3.82 4.96
C LYS A 51 12.47 3.45 5.57
N SER A 52 12.61 2.21 6.07
CA SER A 52 13.85 1.69 6.62
C SER A 52 14.94 1.37 5.57
N GLY A 53 14.64 1.48 4.27
CA GLY A 53 15.56 1.15 3.19
C GLY A 53 15.44 -0.29 2.67
N GLY A 54 14.56 -1.10 3.28
CA GLY A 54 14.05 -2.33 2.69
C GLY A 54 13.10 -2.06 1.53
N TYR A 55 12.62 -3.11 0.86
CA TYR A 55 11.65 -3.00 -0.21
C TYR A 55 10.83 -4.29 -0.37
N LEU A 56 9.66 -4.15 -0.98
CA LEU A 56 8.79 -5.24 -1.40
C LEU A 56 8.90 -5.41 -2.91
N ILE A 57 8.85 -6.66 -3.37
CA ILE A 57 8.60 -7.00 -4.76
C ILE A 57 7.21 -7.65 -4.84
N ILE A 58 6.34 -7.12 -5.69
CA ILE A 58 4.97 -7.61 -5.86
C ILE A 58 4.83 -8.15 -7.27
N ASP A 59 4.64 -9.46 -7.40
CA ASP A 59 4.47 -10.16 -8.66
C ASP A 59 3.08 -10.78 -8.75
N GLN A 60 2.33 -10.37 -9.78
CA GLN A 60 0.99 -10.90 -10.05
C GLN A 60 1.05 -11.91 -11.18
N THR A 61 0.52 -13.10 -10.94
CA THR A 61 0.32 -14.15 -11.95
C THR A 61 -1.18 -14.35 -12.19
N GLU A 62 -1.52 -15.26 -13.11
CA GLU A 62 -2.92 -15.59 -13.41
C GLU A 62 -3.69 -16.13 -12.19
N ALA A 63 -3.02 -16.94 -11.36
CA ALA A 63 -3.69 -17.65 -10.26
C ALA A 63 -3.46 -17.02 -8.88
N LEU A 64 -2.35 -16.33 -8.69
CA LEU A 64 -1.92 -15.82 -7.39
C LEU A 64 -1.01 -14.59 -7.50
N THR A 65 -0.89 -13.86 -6.39
CA THR A 65 0.08 -12.76 -6.21
C THR A 65 1.13 -13.18 -5.18
N THR A 66 2.41 -13.04 -5.51
CA THR A 66 3.51 -13.20 -4.56
C THR A 66 4.04 -11.84 -4.12
N ILE A 67 4.44 -11.75 -2.85
CA ILE A 67 5.06 -10.55 -2.28
C ILE A 67 6.32 -10.95 -1.51
N ASP A 68 7.49 -10.49 -1.96
CA ASP A 68 8.77 -10.77 -1.34
C ASP A 68 9.26 -9.58 -0.52
N VAL A 69 9.68 -9.82 0.73
CA VAL A 69 10.21 -8.78 1.62
C VAL A 69 11.74 -8.81 1.63
N ASN A 70 12.37 -7.65 1.39
CA ASN A 70 13.83 -7.52 1.37
C ASN A 70 14.29 -6.42 2.33
N THR A 71 15.35 -6.67 3.11
CA THR A 71 15.99 -5.67 4.00
C THR A 71 16.76 -4.59 3.24
N GLY A 72 17.08 -4.81 1.96
CA GLY A 72 17.87 -3.88 1.17
C GLY A 72 19.31 -3.74 1.68
N GLY A 73 19.91 -2.57 1.48
CA GLY A 73 21.28 -2.29 1.92
C GLY A 73 21.41 -1.88 3.40
N TYR A 74 20.29 -1.80 4.14
CA TYR A 74 20.29 -1.38 5.54
C TYR A 74 20.47 -2.60 6.45
N VAL A 75 21.74 -2.89 6.77
CA VAL A 75 22.11 -3.88 7.78
C VAL A 75 22.56 -3.10 9.01
N GLY A 76 21.61 -2.76 9.88
CA GLY A 76 21.87 -2.00 11.10
C GLY A 76 22.94 -2.69 11.95
N GLY A 77 24.02 -1.96 12.26
CA GLY A 77 25.14 -2.49 13.03
C GLY A 77 24.70 -3.00 14.41
N ARG A 78 25.08 -4.26 14.69
CA ARG A 78 25.04 -5.01 15.97
C ARG A 78 23.82 -5.88 16.30
N ASN A 79 22.64 -5.72 15.70
CA ASN A 79 21.55 -6.69 15.93
C ASN A 79 20.70 -6.95 14.65
N PHE A 80 20.99 -8.06 13.98
CA PHE A 80 20.38 -8.44 12.71
C PHE A 80 18.91 -8.82 12.90
N ASP A 81 18.59 -9.54 13.97
CA ASP A 81 17.23 -10.02 14.27
C ASP A 81 16.25 -8.87 14.50
N ASP A 82 16.67 -7.84 15.25
CA ASP A 82 15.87 -6.62 15.44
C ASP A 82 15.62 -5.87 14.13
N THR A 83 16.60 -5.90 13.22
CA THR A 83 16.48 -5.25 11.92
C THR A 83 15.46 -6.00 11.07
N ILE A 84 15.57 -7.34 11.00
CA ILE A 84 14.60 -8.19 10.30
C ILE A 84 13.19 -7.96 10.85
N PHE A 85 13.04 -8.00 12.17
CA PHE A 85 11.74 -7.84 12.81
C PHE A 85 11.10 -6.49 12.45
N LYS A 86 11.87 -5.40 12.53
CA LYS A 86 11.39 -4.06 12.13
C LYS A 86 11.05 -3.99 10.64
N THR A 87 11.85 -4.59 9.77
CA THR A 87 11.57 -4.64 8.33
C THR A 87 10.28 -5.40 8.05
N ASN A 88 10.06 -6.56 8.68
CA ASN A 88 8.84 -7.35 8.49
C ASN A 88 7.59 -6.65 9.04
N LEU A 89 7.68 -5.97 10.18
CA LEU A 89 6.58 -5.14 10.69
C LEU A 89 6.22 -4.01 9.72
N GLU A 90 7.22 -3.30 9.20
CA GLU A 90 7.00 -2.26 8.22
C GLU A 90 6.40 -2.81 6.91
N ALA A 91 6.90 -3.97 6.47
CA ALA A 91 6.38 -4.69 5.33
C ALA A 91 4.91 -5.05 5.50
N ALA A 92 4.49 -5.57 6.67
CA ALA A 92 3.09 -5.93 6.92
C ALA A 92 2.14 -4.75 6.70
N VAL A 93 2.48 -3.57 7.23
CA VAL A 93 1.70 -2.34 7.05
C VAL A 93 1.67 -1.91 5.57
N ALA A 94 2.82 -1.96 4.90
CA ALA A 94 2.93 -1.59 3.50
C ALA A 94 2.13 -2.54 2.60
N ILE A 95 2.19 -3.85 2.84
CA ILE A 95 1.43 -4.88 2.12
C ILE A 95 -0.06 -4.62 2.26
N ALA A 96 -0.59 -4.45 3.47
CA ALA A 96 -2.01 -4.17 3.71
C ALA A 96 -2.48 -2.91 2.96
N ARG A 97 -1.63 -1.89 2.84
CA ARG A 97 -1.91 -0.69 2.02
C ARG A 97 -1.89 -1.02 0.52
N GLN A 98 -0.91 -1.77 0.03
CA GLN A 98 -0.77 -2.13 -1.38
C GLN A 98 -1.91 -3.00 -1.89
N LEU A 99 -2.38 -3.97 -1.09
CA LEU A 99 -3.54 -4.80 -1.43
C LEU A 99 -4.78 -3.94 -1.70
N ARG A 100 -5.02 -2.93 -0.86
CA ARG A 100 -6.13 -1.97 -1.03
C ARG A 100 -5.94 -1.04 -2.22
N LEU A 101 -4.73 -0.47 -2.38
CA LEU A 101 -4.42 0.47 -3.46
C LEU A 101 -4.52 -0.17 -4.84
N ARG A 102 -4.06 -1.42 -4.97
CA ARG A 102 -4.06 -2.17 -6.22
C ARG A 102 -5.33 -2.99 -6.43
N ASN A 103 -6.22 -3.02 -5.43
CA ASN A 103 -7.40 -3.88 -5.41
C ASN A 103 -7.06 -5.36 -5.70
N LEU A 104 -6.00 -5.87 -5.05
CA LEU A 104 -5.57 -7.26 -5.19
C LEU A 104 -6.44 -8.17 -4.34
N GLY A 105 -6.88 -9.29 -4.94
CA GLY A 105 -7.68 -10.32 -4.28
C GLY A 105 -7.33 -11.71 -4.82
N GLY A 106 -7.92 -12.74 -4.21
CA GLY A 106 -7.57 -14.13 -4.49
C GLY A 106 -6.43 -14.63 -3.61
N ILE A 107 -5.62 -15.55 -4.14
CA ILE A 107 -4.51 -16.15 -3.38
C ILE A 107 -3.34 -15.15 -3.35
N ILE A 108 -2.92 -14.79 -2.14
CA ILE A 108 -1.77 -13.92 -1.88
C ILE A 108 -0.78 -14.72 -1.04
N ILE A 109 0.46 -14.82 -1.52
CA ILE A 109 1.57 -15.46 -0.83
C ILE A 109 2.56 -14.36 -0.45
N ILE A 110 2.91 -14.29 0.83
CA ILE A 110 3.88 -13.31 1.35
C ILE A 110 5.08 -14.08 1.87
N ASP A 111 6.26 -13.78 1.33
CA ASP A 111 7.54 -14.31 1.78
C ASP A 111 8.21 -13.27 2.71
N PHE A 112 7.93 -13.40 4.01
CA PHE A 112 8.60 -12.60 5.03
C PHE A 112 10.01 -13.13 5.27
N ILE A 113 10.89 -12.24 5.70
CA ILE A 113 12.26 -12.61 6.05
C ILE A 113 12.23 -13.51 7.30
N ASP A 114 13.05 -14.57 7.32
CA ASP A 114 13.11 -15.53 8.41
C ASP A 114 13.34 -14.85 9.78
N MET A 115 12.53 -15.24 10.77
CA MET A 115 12.62 -14.78 12.15
C MET A 115 12.69 -16.00 13.06
N ASP A 116 13.71 -16.07 13.92
CA ASP A 116 13.86 -17.17 14.89
C ASP A 116 12.88 -17.07 16.06
N ASP A 117 12.63 -15.84 16.53
CA ASP A 117 11.73 -15.56 17.65
C ASP A 117 10.25 -15.74 17.26
N ALA A 118 9.52 -16.53 18.07
CA ALA A 118 8.10 -16.77 17.89
C ALA A 118 7.25 -15.52 18.16
N GLU A 119 7.61 -14.70 19.15
CA GLU A 119 6.90 -13.48 19.48
C GLU A 119 6.99 -12.47 18.33
N HIS A 120 8.15 -12.40 17.67
CA HIS A 120 8.32 -11.59 16.47
C HIS A 120 7.41 -12.04 15.32
N ARG A 121 7.32 -13.35 15.07
CA ARG A 121 6.40 -13.90 14.05
C ARG A 121 4.95 -13.55 14.37
N GLU A 122 4.53 -13.72 15.63
CA GLU A 122 3.16 -13.43 16.06
C GLU A 122 2.82 -11.94 15.91
N ALA A 123 3.75 -11.05 16.29
CA ALA A 123 3.57 -9.61 16.16
C ALA A 123 3.42 -9.16 14.69
N VAL A 124 4.21 -9.73 13.77
CA VAL A 124 4.09 -9.44 12.33
C VAL A 124 2.75 -9.91 11.76
N LEU A 125 2.31 -11.12 12.13
CA LEU A 125 1.00 -11.64 11.70
C LEU A 125 -0.15 -10.81 12.27
N ALA A 126 -0.05 -10.39 13.54
CA ALA A 126 -1.03 -9.52 14.17
C ALA A 126 -1.10 -8.15 13.48
N GLU A 127 0.05 -7.58 13.08
CA GLU A 127 0.09 -6.31 12.34
C GLU A 127 -0.56 -6.44 10.95
N LEU A 128 -0.32 -7.55 10.24
CA LEU A 128 -0.92 -7.80 8.94
C LEU A 128 -2.46 -7.94 9.01
N GLY A 129 -2.99 -8.42 10.14
CA GLY A 129 -4.42 -8.61 10.36
C GLY A 129 -5.21 -7.38 10.82
N LYS A 130 -4.56 -6.22 10.99
CA LYS A 130 -5.19 -4.96 11.40
C LYS A 130 -5.85 -4.21 10.23
#